data_AF-B0C451-F1
#
_entry.id   AF-B0C451-F1
#
_cell.length_a   1.000
_cell.length_b   1.000
_cell.length_c   1.000
_cell.angle_alpha   90.00
_cell.angle_beta   90.00
_cell.angle_gamma   90.00
#
_symmetry.space_group_name_H-M   'P 1'
#
loop_
_entity.id
_entity.type
_entity.pdbx_description
1 polymer ?
#
loop_
_entity_poly.entity_id
_entity_poly.type
_entity_poly.pdbx_seq_one_letter_code
_entity_poly.pdbx_strand_id
1 'polypeptide(L)'
;MSIGLTTPTQAFVATQVDQAYCNQRQRYQQRKLRMAIRYRRRLVFLRAAFQQELDRAMSARLQKGLGLKIRLSEQSKHQAHFMAQFEFEGQQWVLTCQRHLWRCDWFFANADQNRVVRCTHRTLERRLCYALGHRRARSLNLKAA
;
A
#
# COMPACT_ATOMS: atom_id res chain seq x y z
N MET A 1 -35.05 -54.24 7.84
CA MET A 1 -34.67 -53.18 6.88
C MET A 1 -35.82 -52.19 6.77
N SER A 2 -35.85 -51.18 7.64
CA SER A 2 -36.93 -50.20 7.71
C SER A 2 -36.66 -49.08 6.71
N ILE A 3 -37.37 -49.11 5.58
CA ILE A 3 -37.39 -48.07 4.57
C ILE A 3 -38.15 -46.89 5.17
N GLY A 4 -37.43 -45.87 5.63
CA GLY A 4 -38.00 -44.63 6.13
C GLY A 4 -38.68 -43.88 4.99
N LEU A 5 -40.01 -44.03 4.87
CA LEU A 5 -40.86 -43.23 4.00
C LEU A 5 -40.87 -41.78 4.53
N THR A 6 -40.02 -40.94 3.96
CA THR A 6 -40.10 -39.49 4.19
C THR A 6 -41.43 -38.98 3.63
N THR A 7 -42.34 -38.57 4.51
CA THR A 7 -43.60 -37.91 4.11
C THR A 7 -43.30 -36.73 3.18
N PRO A 8 -44.03 -36.56 2.06
CA PRO A 8 -43.72 -35.58 1.02
C PRO A 8 -43.64 -34.13 1.54
N THR A 9 -44.37 -33.84 2.63
CA THR A 9 -44.34 -32.56 3.34
C THR A 9 -42.99 -32.29 4.03
N GLN A 10 -42.34 -33.30 4.60
CA GLN A 10 -41.02 -33.14 5.24
C GLN A 10 -39.91 -32.95 4.21
N ALA A 11 -39.99 -33.64 3.07
CA ALA A 11 -39.07 -33.44 1.95
C ALA A 11 -39.19 -32.04 1.35
N PHE A 12 -40.41 -31.51 1.23
CA PHE A 12 -40.67 -30.14 0.77
C PHE A 12 -40.17 -29.07 1.75
N VAL A 13 -40.36 -29.28 3.06
CA VAL A 13 -39.84 -28.36 4.08
C VAL A 13 -38.31 -28.38 4.09
N ALA A 14 -37.69 -29.57 3.96
CA ALA A 14 -36.23 -29.69 3.88
C ALA A 14 -35.65 -28.96 2.65
N THR A 15 -36.26 -29.09 1.47
CA THR A 15 -35.79 -28.38 0.27
C THR A 15 -35.95 -26.86 0.38
N GLN A 16 -37.00 -26.36 1.05
CA GLN A 16 -37.13 -24.92 1.32
C GLN A 16 -36.04 -24.40 2.27
N VAL A 17 -35.71 -25.17 3.32
CA VAL A 17 -34.65 -24.81 4.27
C VAL A 17 -33.28 -24.81 3.57
N ASP A 18 -32.99 -25.82 2.75
CA ASP A 18 -31.77 -25.90 1.96
C ASP A 18 -31.66 -24.75 0.95
N GLN A 19 -32.76 -24.40 0.30
CA GLN A 19 -32.82 -23.27 -0.63
C GLN A 19 -32.60 -21.94 0.09
N ALA A 20 -33.19 -21.75 1.28
CA ALA A 20 -32.97 -20.57 2.11
C ALA A 20 -31.50 -20.44 2.55
N TYR A 21 -30.89 -21.55 2.99
CA TYR A 21 -29.48 -21.60 3.37
C TYR A 21 -28.57 -21.30 2.16
N CYS A 22 -28.83 -21.92 1.00
CA CYS A 22 -28.10 -21.64 -0.23
C CYS A 22 -28.17 -20.17 -0.63
N ASN A 23 -29.37 -19.58 -0.60
CA ASN A 23 -29.58 -18.16 -0.90
C ASN A 23 -28.84 -17.25 0.09
N GLN A 24 -28.86 -17.56 1.38
CA GLN A 24 -28.15 -16.79 2.40
C GLN A 24 -26.63 -16.88 2.21
N ARG A 25 -26.10 -18.08 1.91
CA ARG A 25 -24.69 -18.30 1.61
C ARG A 25 -24.25 -17.51 0.37
N GLN A 26 -25.04 -17.54 -0.70
CA GLN A 26 -24.77 -16.75 -1.91
C GLN A 26 -24.76 -15.25 -1.62
N ARG A 27 -25.75 -14.73 -0.88
CA ARG A 27 -25.78 -13.30 -0.47
C ARG A 27 -24.56 -12.92 0.36
N TYR A 28 -24.13 -13.78 1.28
CA TYR A 28 -22.93 -13.57 2.08
C TYR A 28 -21.67 -13.52 1.19
N GLN A 29 -21.51 -14.47 0.27
CA GLN A 29 -20.39 -14.50 -0.67
C GLN A 29 -20.37 -13.25 -1.56
N GLN A 30 -21.53 -12.84 -2.09
CA GLN A 30 -21.66 -11.62 -2.88
C GLN A 30 -21.29 -10.37 -2.07
N ARG A 31 -21.71 -10.27 -0.81
CA ARG A 31 -21.35 -9.17 0.08
C ARG A 31 -19.83 -9.14 0.32
N LYS A 32 -19.22 -10.29 0.61
CA LYS A 32 -17.77 -10.43 0.78
C LYS A 32 -17.01 -9.99 -0.48
N LEU A 33 -17.46 -10.42 -1.65
CA LEU A 33 -16.88 -10.02 -2.94
C LEU A 33 -16.99 -8.51 -3.18
N ARG A 34 -18.17 -7.92 -2.94
CA ARG A 34 -18.38 -6.46 -3.09
C ARG A 34 -17.44 -5.67 -2.18
N MET A 35 -17.25 -6.12 -0.93
CA MET A 35 -16.29 -5.49 0.00
C MET A 35 -14.85 -5.64 -0.49
N ALA A 36 -14.45 -6.81 -0.96
CA ALA A 36 -13.12 -7.03 -1.53
C ALA A 36 -12.85 -6.13 -2.76
N ILE A 37 -13.82 -5.99 -3.66
CA ILE A 37 -13.71 -5.09 -4.83
C ILE A 37 -13.58 -3.63 -4.38
N ARG A 38 -14.40 -3.18 -3.42
CA ARG A 38 -14.32 -1.82 -2.87
C ARG A 38 -12.96 -1.56 -2.22
N TYR A 39 -12.45 -2.51 -1.45
CA TYR A 39 -11.14 -2.43 -0.82
C TYR A 39 -10.02 -2.37 -1.87
N ARG A 40 -10.05 -3.22 -2.89
CA ARG A 40 -9.08 -3.19 -4.00
C ARG A 40 -9.07 -1.85 -4.73
N ARG A 41 -10.24 -1.30 -5.06
CA ARG A 41 -10.35 0.03 -5.68
C ARG A 41 -9.76 1.12 -4.79
N ARG A 42 -10.03 1.07 -3.48
CA ARG A 42 -9.43 1.99 -2.50
C ARG A 42 -7.90 1.89 -2.48
N LEU A 43 -7.34 0.68 -2.50
CA LEU A 43 -5.88 0.49 -2.55
C LEU A 43 -5.26 1.07 -3.82
N VAL A 44 -5.88 0.86 -4.97
CA VAL A 44 -5.41 1.45 -6.25
C VAL A 44 -5.42 2.97 -6.17
N PHE A 45 -6.51 3.56 -5.67
CA PHE A 45 -6.60 5.01 -5.47
C PHE A 45 -5.53 5.54 -4.52
N LEU A 46 -5.34 4.91 -3.36
CA LEU A 46 -4.34 5.32 -2.37
C LEU A 46 -2.92 5.20 -2.93
N ARG A 47 -2.62 4.15 -3.70
CA ARG A 47 -1.33 3.99 -4.37
C ARG A 47 -1.08 5.12 -5.37
N ALA A 48 -2.07 5.42 -6.22
CA ALA A 48 -1.97 6.50 -7.20
C ALA A 48 -1.81 7.86 -6.53
N ALA A 49 -2.56 8.12 -5.45
CA ALA A 49 -2.43 9.34 -4.66
C ALA A 49 -1.04 9.48 -4.04
N PHE A 50 -0.46 8.38 -3.54
CA PHE A 50 0.91 8.37 -3.02
C PHE A 50 1.94 8.66 -4.12
N GLN A 51 1.84 8.00 -5.27
CA GLN A 51 2.71 8.25 -6.42
C GLN A 51 2.64 9.72 -6.86
N GLN A 52 1.43 10.28 -6.96
CA GLN A 52 1.25 11.68 -7.33
C GLN A 52 1.92 12.64 -6.35
N GLU A 53 1.85 12.37 -5.05
CA GLU A 53 2.56 13.18 -4.05
C GLU A 53 4.08 13.01 -4.17
N LEU A 54 4.56 11.81 -4.47
CA LEU A 54 5.98 11.54 -4.70
C LEU A 54 6.51 12.31 -5.91
N ASP A 55 5.76 12.31 -7.00
CA ASP A 55 6.06 13.05 -8.24
C ASP A 55 6.10 14.56 -8.02
N ARG A 56 5.28 15.08 -7.10
CA ARG A 56 5.30 16.50 -6.70
C ARG A 56 6.49 16.85 -5.81
N ALA A 57 6.95 15.89 -5.00
CA ALA A 57 7.99 16.13 -4.00
C ALA A 57 9.41 15.85 -4.51
N MET A 58 9.56 15.10 -5.59
CA MET A 58 10.85 14.60 -6.07
C MET A 58 10.90 14.44 -7.59
N SER A 59 12.01 14.89 -8.18
CA SER A 59 12.27 14.79 -9.61
C SER A 59 12.26 13.35 -10.15
N ALA A 60 11.72 13.16 -11.35
CA ALA A 60 11.67 11.85 -12.02
C ALA A 60 13.07 11.23 -12.24
N ARG A 61 14.10 12.07 -12.38
CA ARG A 61 15.50 11.63 -12.50
C ARG A 61 15.96 10.96 -11.21
N LEU A 62 15.72 11.58 -10.05
CA LEU A 62 16.10 11.00 -8.76
C LEU A 62 15.30 9.75 -8.45
N GLN A 63 13.99 9.75 -8.73
CA GLN A 63 13.15 8.56 -8.54
C GLN A 63 13.66 7.34 -9.33
N LYS A 64 14.02 7.55 -10.61
CA LYS A 64 14.60 6.50 -11.45
C LYS A 64 15.99 6.09 -10.98
N GLY A 65 16.84 7.05 -10.59
CA GLY A 65 18.19 6.79 -10.10
C GLY A 65 18.23 5.97 -8.81
N LEU A 66 17.26 6.18 -7.91
CA LEU A 66 17.13 5.41 -6.67
C LEU A 66 16.40 4.07 -6.87
N GLY A 67 15.74 3.85 -8.00
CA GLY A 67 14.96 2.62 -8.23
C GLY A 67 13.83 2.43 -7.21
N LEU A 68 13.11 3.50 -6.87
CA LEU A 68 12.07 3.49 -5.84
C LEU A 68 11.00 2.42 -6.11
N LYS A 69 10.73 1.57 -5.11
CA LYS A 69 9.67 0.56 -5.12
C LYS A 69 8.58 0.93 -4.15
N ILE A 70 7.37 1.18 -4.64
CA ILE A 70 6.21 1.46 -3.79
C ILE A 70 5.61 0.16 -3.27
N ARG A 71 5.50 0.04 -1.94
CA ARG A 71 4.92 -1.11 -1.25
C ARG A 71 3.82 -0.68 -0.30
N LEU A 72 2.90 -1.60 -0.03
CA LEU A 72 1.91 -1.43 1.03
C LEU A 72 2.62 -1.71 2.37
N SER A 73 2.49 -0.80 3.33
CA SER A 73 2.98 -0.99 4.69
C SER A 73 2.20 -2.09 5.39
N GLU A 74 2.89 -3.06 5.95
CA GLU A 74 2.29 -4.12 6.78
C GLU A 74 2.05 -3.64 8.22
N GLN A 75 2.65 -2.53 8.63
CA GLN A 75 2.64 -2.06 10.03
C GLN A 75 1.26 -1.54 10.47
N SER A 76 0.42 -1.10 9.54
CA SER A 76 -0.85 -0.46 9.85
C SER A 76 -2.03 -1.44 9.69
N LYS A 77 -2.35 -2.15 10.77
CA LYS A 77 -3.49 -3.10 10.84
C LYS A 77 -4.85 -2.45 10.53
N HIS A 78 -4.98 -1.14 10.75
CA HIS A 78 -6.27 -0.42 10.65
C HIS A 78 -6.41 0.46 9.41
N GLN A 79 -5.31 0.87 8.77
CA GLN A 79 -5.34 1.78 7.63
C GLN A 79 -4.30 1.37 6.59
N ALA A 80 -4.70 1.22 5.33
CA ALA A 80 -3.76 0.98 4.25
C ALA A 80 -2.87 2.21 4.04
N HIS A 81 -1.55 2.03 4.18
CA HIS A 81 -0.56 3.08 3.98
C HIS A 81 0.49 2.61 2.97
N PHE A 82 0.83 3.45 2.00
CA PHE A 82 1.87 3.14 1.01
C PHE A 82 3.19 3.80 1.41
N MET A 83 4.29 3.11 1.15
CA MET A 83 5.65 3.58 1.37
C MET A 83 6.50 3.34 0.13
N ALA A 84 7.49 4.19 -0.11
CA ALA A 84 8.51 3.96 -1.12
C ALA A 84 9.77 3.42 -0.46
N GLN A 85 10.32 2.35 -0.99
CA GLN A 85 11.54 1.70 -0.50
C GLN A 85 12.61 1.76 -1.59
N PHE A 86 13.85 1.98 -1.20
CA PHE A 86 15.00 1.87 -2.09
C PHE A 86 16.24 1.45 -1.32
N GLU A 87 17.26 1.04 -2.07
CA GLU A 87 18.57 0.68 -1.53
C GLU A 87 19.60 1.66 -2.07
N PHE A 88 20.45 2.16 -1.20
CA PHE A 88 21.55 3.04 -1.57
C PHE A 88 22.75 2.70 -0.70
N GLU A 89 23.90 2.42 -1.33
CA GLU A 89 25.14 2.02 -0.64
C GLU A 89 24.95 0.83 0.34
N GLY A 90 24.11 -0.13 -0.04
CA GLY A 90 23.81 -1.32 0.79
C GLY A 90 22.87 -1.06 1.97
N GLN A 91 22.33 0.15 2.11
CA GLN A 91 21.39 0.52 3.17
C GLN A 91 19.98 0.64 2.63
N GLN A 92 19.00 0.12 3.37
CA GLN A 92 17.59 0.24 3.01
C GLN A 92 17.01 1.56 3.51
N TRP A 93 16.38 2.29 2.60
CA TRP A 93 15.71 3.54 2.90
C TRP A 93 14.22 3.41 2.66
N VAL A 94 13.43 4.02 3.53
CA VAL A 94 11.98 4.04 3.46
C VAL A 94 11.50 5.48 3.48
N LEU A 95 10.62 5.84 2.55
CA LEU A 95 9.88 7.09 2.54
C LEU A 95 8.39 6.83 2.77
N THR A 96 7.78 7.67 3.60
CA THR A 96 6.34 7.71 3.85
C THR A 96 5.85 9.14 3.78
N CYS A 97 4.57 9.33 3.47
CA CYS A 97 3.94 10.65 3.45
C CYS A 97 2.69 10.67 4.31
N GLN A 98 2.55 11.71 5.13
CA GLN A 98 1.34 12.00 5.88
C GLN A 98 0.68 13.24 5.30
N ARG A 99 -0.52 13.06 4.74
CA ARG A 99 -1.32 14.15 4.21
C ARG A 99 -2.16 14.77 5.33
N HIS A 100 -2.06 16.09 5.46
CA HIS A 100 -2.96 16.93 6.23
C HIS A 100 -3.81 17.76 5.25
N LEU A 101 -4.86 18.41 5.76
CA LEU A 101 -5.77 19.25 4.97
C LEU A 101 -5.03 20.30 4.11
N TRP A 102 -3.95 20.87 4.64
CA TRP A 102 -3.23 22.00 4.02
C TRP A 102 -1.75 21.72 3.70
N ARG A 103 -1.23 20.56 4.10
CA ARG A 103 0.20 20.24 3.93
C ARG A 103 0.44 18.74 3.80
N CYS A 104 1.53 18.39 3.12
CA CYS A 104 2.03 17.03 3.03
C CYS A 104 3.39 16.96 3.73
N ASP A 105 3.42 16.20 4.83
CA ASP A 105 4.63 15.93 5.61
C ASP A 105 5.23 14.61 5.11
N TRP A 106 6.52 14.63 4.81
CA TRP A 106 7.28 13.47 4.37
C TRP A 106 8.22 13.02 5.48
N PHE A 107 8.33 11.71 5.63
CA PHE A 107 9.23 11.09 6.57
C PHE A 107 10.10 10.11 5.81
N PHE A 108 11.39 10.17 6.04
CA PHE A 108 12.29 9.14 5.56
C PHE A 108 13.21 8.67 6.67
N ALA A 109 13.54 7.38 6.64
CA ALA A 109 14.44 6.76 7.57
C ALA A 109 15.27 5.73 6.82
N ASN A 110 16.48 5.53 7.31
CA ASN A 110 17.27 4.37 6.97
C ASN A 110 16.89 3.25 7.94
N ALA A 111 16.74 2.01 7.47
CA ALA A 111 16.42 0.87 8.32
C ALA A 111 17.47 0.65 9.41
N ASP A 112 18.74 0.96 9.10
CA ASP A 112 19.87 0.75 10.00
C ASP A 112 20.11 1.93 10.96
N GLN A 113 19.71 3.14 10.54
CA GLN A 113 19.83 4.33 11.38
C GLN A 113 18.47 4.60 12.02
N ASN A 114 18.39 4.48 13.35
CA ASN A 114 17.15 4.69 14.12
C ASN A 114 16.69 6.17 14.18
N ARG A 115 16.86 6.91 13.08
CA ARG A 115 16.60 8.32 12.93
C ARG A 115 15.61 8.54 11.80
N VAL A 116 14.43 9.02 12.17
CA VAL A 116 13.41 9.46 11.22
C VAL A 116 13.59 10.95 10.95
N VAL A 117 13.74 11.32 9.68
CA VAL A 117 13.80 12.72 9.25
C VAL A 117 12.43 13.13 8.72
N ARG A 118 11.84 14.14 9.36
CA ARG A 118 10.63 14.81 8.86
C ARG A 118 10.99 15.96 7.93
N CYS A 119 10.23 16.14 6.86
CA CYS A 119 10.37 17.24 5.92
C CYS A 119 9.05 17.56 5.22
N THR A 120 9.01 18.67 4.50
CA THR A 120 7.86 19.03 3.65
C THR A 120 8.10 18.57 2.22
N HIS A 121 7.06 18.46 1.39
CA HIS A 121 7.22 18.08 -0.02
C HIS A 121 8.28 18.92 -0.77
N ARG A 122 8.37 20.24 -0.49
CA ARG A 122 9.34 21.15 -1.12
C ARG A 122 10.79 20.88 -0.71
N THR A 123 11.00 20.28 0.46
CA THR A 123 12.33 20.08 1.04
C THR A 123 12.77 18.61 1.01
N LEU A 124 11.90 17.71 0.58
CA LEU A 124 12.14 16.27 0.55
C LEU A 124 13.39 15.94 -0.25
N GLU A 125 13.39 16.27 -1.56
CA GLU A 125 14.49 15.95 -2.46
C GLU A 125 15.84 16.48 -1.93
N ARG A 126 15.89 17.73 -1.49
CA ARG A 126 17.10 18.33 -0.92
C ARG A 126 17.59 17.60 0.34
N ARG A 127 16.68 17.28 1.27
CA ARG A 127 17.04 16.60 2.52
C ARG A 127 17.45 15.16 2.29
N LEU A 128 16.79 14.49 1.34
CA LEU A 128 17.14 13.14 0.94
C LEU A 128 18.52 13.12 0.28
N CYS A 129 18.81 14.00 -0.67
CA CYS A 129 20.16 14.12 -1.24
C CYS A 129 21.23 14.42 -0.19
N TYR A 130 20.93 15.27 0.80
CA TYR A 130 21.84 15.54 1.92
C TYR A 130 22.08 14.30 2.78
N ALA A 131 21.02 13.54 3.09
CA ALA A 131 21.11 12.31 3.86
C ALA A 131 21.84 11.18 3.11
N LEU A 132 21.68 11.10 1.79
CA LEU A 132 22.39 10.18 0.90
C LEU A 132 23.84 10.63 0.59
N GLY A 133 24.36 11.64 1.26
CA GLY A 133 25.79 11.96 1.16
C GLY A 133 26.17 13.00 0.10
N HIS A 134 25.28 13.89 -0.33
CA HIS A 134 25.74 15.17 -0.91
C HIS A 134 26.34 16.08 0.18
N ARG A 135 27.53 15.70 0.67
CA ARG A 135 28.59 16.68 0.91
C ARG A 135 28.88 17.29 -0.47
N ARG A 136 28.55 18.56 -0.68
CA ARG A 136 29.05 19.30 -1.86
C ARG A 136 30.58 19.12 -1.92
N ALA A 137 31.09 18.81 -3.11
CA ALA A 137 32.49 18.73 -3.51
C ALA A 137 33.23 17.39 -3.24
N ARG A 138 33.03 16.38 -4.12
CA ARG A 138 34.08 15.56 -4.77
C ARG A 138 33.47 14.32 -5.46
N SER A 139 32.95 14.54 -6.67
CA SER A 139 32.90 13.55 -7.77
C SER A 139 32.25 14.22 -8.99
N LEU A 140 32.88 15.26 -9.54
CA LEU A 140 33.55 15.07 -10.84
C LEU A 140 33.76 13.60 -11.21
N ASN A 141 33.26 13.22 -12.39
CA ASN A 141 33.44 11.94 -13.10
C ASN A 141 32.35 10.87 -12.90
N LEU A 142 31.15 11.15 -13.40
CA LEU A 142 30.42 10.13 -14.17
C LEU A 142 30.96 10.21 -15.62
N LYS A 143 32.05 9.47 -15.86
CA LYS A 143 32.64 9.09 -17.16
C LYS A 143 31.51 8.61 -18.11
N ALA A 144 31.45 8.92 -19.41
CA ALA A 144 32.51 9.08 -20.41
C ALA A 144 33.59 7.99 -20.28
N ALA A 145 33.17 6.73 -20.37
CA ALA A 145 33.95 5.57 -20.76
C ALA A 145 32.97 4.47 -21.17
#